data_AF-A0A938UBC0-F1
#
_entry.id   AF-A0A938UBC0-F1
#
_cell.length_a   1.000
_cell.length_b   1.000
_cell.length_c   1.000
_cell.angle_alpha   90.00
_cell.angle_beta   90.00
_cell.angle_gamma   90.00
#
_symmetry.space_group_name_H-M   'P 1'
#
loop_
_entity.id
_entity.type
_entity.pdbx_description
1 polymer ?
#
loop_
_entity_poly.entity_id
_entity_poly.type
_entity_poly.pdbx_seq_one_letter_code
_entity_poly.pdbx_strand_id
1 'polypeptide(L)' 'SSPEEDRDHYHWHIEIMPKLTKVAGFEWGTGFYINPTPPEEAAEYLREAR' A
#
# COMPACT_ATOMS: atom_id res chain seq x y z
N SER A 1 14.81 -22.82 0.25
CA SER A 1 15.35 -21.54 -0.25
C SER A 1 16.59 -21.23 0.53
N SER A 2 17.72 -21.03 -0.13
CA SER A 2 18.94 -20.57 0.55
C SER A 2 18.74 -19.11 0.97
N PRO A 3 19.23 -18.65 2.13
CA PRO A 3 19.15 -17.24 2.53
C PRO A 3 19.88 -16.27 1.57
N GLU A 4 20.60 -16.78 0.58
CA GLU A 4 21.21 -16.00 -0.50
C GLU A 4 20.21 -15.67 -1.63
N GLU A 5 19.23 -16.54 -1.92
CA GLU A 5 18.18 -16.29 -2.93
C GLU A 5 17.22 -15.15 -2.53
N ASP A 6 17.00 -14.96 -1.23
CA ASP A 6 16.09 -13.90 -0.74
C ASP A 6 16.64 -12.48 -0.95
N ARG A 7 17.96 -12.32 -1.03
CA ARG A 7 18.59 -10.99 -1.23
C ARG A 7 18.44 -10.48 -2.65
N ASP A 8 18.35 -11.38 -3.63
CA ASP A 8 18.17 -11.02 -5.04
C ASP A 8 16.74 -10.57 -5.38
N HIS A 9 15.76 -10.90 -4.51
CA HIS A 9 14.35 -10.52 -4.69
C HIS A 9 13.95 -9.25 -3.92
N TYR A 10 14.82 -8.73 -3.04
CA TYR A 10 14.52 -7.52 -2.29
C TYR A 10 14.84 -6.28 -3.13
N HIS A 11 13.81 -5.45 -3.35
CA HIS A 11 13.96 -4.13 -3.95
C HIS A 11 13.48 -3.08 -2.96
N TRP A 12 14.32 -2.09 -2.66
CA TRP A 12 13.95 -1.02 -1.75
C TRP A 12 12.84 -0.15 -2.35
N HIS A 13 11.81 0.15 -1.56
CA HIS A 13 10.74 1.08 -1.91
C HIS A 13 10.25 1.84 -0.67
N ILE A 14 9.52 2.94 -0.90
CA ILE A 14 8.82 3.69 0.14
C ILE A 14 7.32 3.57 -0.13
N GLU A 15 6.56 3.26 0.90
CA GLU A 15 5.09 3.28 0.86
C GLU A 15 4.55 4.46 1.67
N ILE A 16 3.58 5.16 1.11
CA ILE A 16 2.88 6.27 1.76
C ILE A 16 1.40 5.89 1.84
N MET A 17 0.89 5.78 3.07
CA MET A 17 -0.49 5.39 3.35
C MET A 17 -1.24 6.58 3.95
N PRO A 18 -1.92 7.42 3.13
CA PRO A 18 -2.68 8.55 3.65
C PRO A 18 -3.87 8.04 4.47
N LYS A 19 -4.03 8.56 5.69
CA LYS A 19 -5.19 8.25 6.55
C LYS A 19 -6.39 9.07 6.07
N LEU A 20 -7.20 8.50 5.19
CA LEU A 20 -8.37 9.16 4.60
C LEU A 20 -9.63 9.07 5.48
N THR A 21 -9.69 8.10 6.39
CA THR A 21 -10.83 7.86 7.30
C THR A 21 -10.35 7.51 8.70
N LYS A 22 -11.24 7.63 9.70
CA LYS A 22 -10.99 7.08 11.04
C LYS A 22 -10.90 5.56 10.89
N VAL A 23 -9.71 5.01 11.13
CA VAL A 23 -9.46 3.57 11.12
C VAL A 23 -10.52 2.89 12.00
N ALA A 24 -11.38 2.07 11.40
CA ALA A 24 -12.39 1.33 12.12
C ALA A 24 -11.71 0.18 12.88
N GLY A 25 -12.31 -0.30 13.99
CA GLY A 25 -11.71 -1.35 14.82
C GLY A 25 -11.36 -2.65 14.08
N PHE A 26 -11.92 -2.86 12.89
CA PHE A 26 -11.63 -3.99 11.99
C PHE A 26 -10.20 -3.97 11.41
N GLU A 27 -9.71 -2.81 10.98
CA GLU A 27 -8.40 -2.69 10.30
C GLU A 27 -7.25 -2.89 11.30
N TRP A 28 -7.40 -2.38 12.54
CA TRP A 28 -6.47 -2.65 13.65
C TRP A 28 -6.47 -4.11 14.09
N GLY A 29 -7.63 -4.78 14.04
CA GLY A 29 -7.76 -6.16 14.50
C GLY A 29 -7.25 -7.21 13.51
N THR A 30 -7.17 -6.88 12.22
CA THR A 30 -6.87 -7.86 11.16
C THR A 30 -5.58 -7.55 10.38
N GLY A 31 -5.10 -6.30 10.41
CA GLY A 31 -3.97 -5.88 9.57
C GLY A 31 -4.32 -5.71 8.09
N PHE A 32 -5.59 -5.87 7.72
CA PHE A 32 -6.07 -5.62 6.36
C PHE A 32 -6.65 -4.21 6.24
N TYR A 33 -6.29 -3.54 5.16
CA TYR A 33 -6.82 -2.23 4.79
C TYR A 33 -7.88 -2.38 3.71
N ILE A 34 -9.00 -1.69 3.87
CA ILE A 34 -9.98 -1.55 2.80
C ILE A 34 -9.58 -0.32 1.99
N ASN A 35 -9.12 -0.53 0.76
CA ASN A 35 -8.91 0.57 -0.17
C ASN A 35 -10.18 0.76 -1.02
N PRO A 36 -11.01 1.79 -0.77
CA PRO A 36 -12.22 2.03 -1.55
C PRO A 36 -11.91 2.57 -2.96
N THR A 37 -10.69 3.07 -3.20
CA THR A 37 -10.28 3.64 -4.48
C THR A 37 -9.44 2.63 -5.26
N PRO A 38 -9.88 2.18 -6.44
CA PRO A 38 -9.08 1.32 -7.30
C PRO A 38 -7.72 1.95 -7.64
N PRO A 39 -6.64 1.15 -7.80
CA PRO A 39 -5.32 1.67 -8.10
C PRO A 39 -5.28 2.45 -9.43
N GLU A 40 -6.12 2.09 -10.40
CA GLU A 40 -6.22 2.78 -11.70
C GLU A 40 -6.71 4.23 -11.53
N GLU A 41 -7.76 4.42 -10.72
CA GLU A 41 -8.35 5.73 -10.44
C GLU A 41 -7.39 6.58 -9.59
N ALA A 42 -6.73 5.98 -8.59
CA ALA A 42 -5.75 6.68 -7.78
C ALA A 42 -4.55 7.17 -8.61
N ALA A 43 -4.05 6.35 -9.55
CA ALA A 43 -2.95 6.71 -10.42
C ALA A 43 -3.31 7.83 -11.40
N GLU A 44 -4.54 7.81 -11.94
CA GLU A 44 -5.07 8.89 -12.78
C GLU A 44 -5.16 10.21 -12.00
N TYR A 45 -5.77 10.20 -10.82
CA TYR A 45 -5.89 11.39 -9.98
C TYR A 45 -4.53 12.01 -9.63
N LEU A 46 -3.55 11.18 -9.23
CA LEU A 46 -2.20 11.67 -8.90
C LEU A 46 -1.47 12.25 -10.10
N ARG A 47 -1.71 11.73 -11.30
CA ARG A 47 -1.13 12.25 -12.56
C ARG A 47 -1.72 13.61 -12.94
N GLU A 48 -3.02 13.79 -12.72
CA GLU A 48 -3.76 15.01 -13.06
C GLU A 48 -3.58 16.13 -12.04
N ALA A 49 -3.29 15.80 -10.77
CA ALA A 49 -3.03 16.76 -9.70
C ALA A 49 -1.68 17.52 -9.84
N ARG A 50 -1.03 17.42 -11.01
CA ARG A 50 0.25 18.07 -11.33
C ARG A 50 0.08 19.53 -11.73
#